data_AF-A0A2M7HDI4-F1
#
_entry.id   AF-A0A2M7HDI4-F1
#
_cell.length_a   1.000
_cell.length_b   1.000
_cell.length_c   1.000
_cell.angle_alpha   90.00
_cell.angle_beta   90.00
_cell.angle_gamma   90.00
#
_symmetry.space_group_name_H-M   'P 1'
#
loop_
_entity.id
_entity.type
_entity.pdbx_description
1 polymer ?
#
loop_
_entity_poly.entity_id
_entity_poly.type
_entity_poly.pdbx_seq_one_letter_code
_entity_poly.pdbx_strand_id
1 'polypeptide(L)'
;MTEDIQGMYKRLVALETEVANLREGYRIVNRRYSESLALLRELTDQAALASKKASLATQHALEATKQSAKAAKTAASEHAILAAEMSVEAATKAAAAAVESAAAAAAAAAAAAKAVAHDAEEIAAKSAAEAAQASHNAAELAAIAVRVANEVSANFRAQGKK
;
A
#
# COMPACT_ATOMS: atom_id res chain seq x y z
N MET A 1 -61.73 32.10 6.95
CA MET A 1 -61.93 30.70 7.43
C MET A 1 -61.72 29.67 6.34
N THR A 2 -62.50 29.63 5.25
CA THR A 2 -62.33 28.62 4.19
C THR A 2 -61.02 28.81 3.39
N GLU A 3 -60.63 30.05 3.09
CA GLU A 3 -59.34 30.36 2.44
C GLU A 3 -58.13 30.01 3.33
N ASP A 4 -58.22 30.27 4.64
CA ASP A 4 -57.16 29.93 5.59
C ASP A 4 -56.93 28.42 5.68
N ILE A 5 -58.03 27.65 5.69
CA ILE A 5 -57.99 26.18 5.65
C ILE A 5 -57.37 25.69 4.34
N GLN A 6 -57.74 26.25 3.19
CA GLN A 6 -57.11 25.91 1.91
C GLN A 6 -55.61 26.28 1.87
N GLY A 7 -55.23 27.41 2.46
CA GLY A 7 -53.83 27.81 2.62
C GLY A 7 -53.03 26.84 3.49
N MET A 8 -53.63 26.35 4.58
CA MET A 8 -53.03 25.33 5.45
C MET A 8 -52.86 23.99 4.73
N TYR A 9 -53.87 23.52 3.99
CA TYR A 9 -53.77 22.29 3.20
C TYR A 9 -52.65 22.35 2.15
N LYS A 10 -52.50 23.48 1.45
CA LYS A 10 -51.40 23.68 0.49
C LYS A 10 -50.02 23.57 1.16
N ARG A 11 -49.87 24.14 2.36
CA ARG A 11 -48.62 24.04 3.14
C ARG A 11 -48.35 22.61 3.62
N LEU A 12 -49.39 21.88 4.04
CA LEU A 12 -49.27 20.50 4.49
C LEU A 12 -48.78 19.59 3.34
N VAL A 13 -49.37 19.72 2.16
CA VAL A 13 -48.96 18.97 0.95
C VAL A 13 -47.53 19.32 0.54
N ALA A 14 -47.13 20.59 0.63
CA ALA A 14 -45.75 21.00 0.37
C ALA A 14 -44.76 20.34 1.35
N LEU A 15 -45.08 20.35 2.65
CA LEU A 15 -44.28 19.69 3.69
C LEU A 15 -44.20 18.17 3.49
N GLU A 16 -45.31 17.50 3.17
CA GLU A 16 -45.32 16.06 2.87
C GLU A 16 -44.42 15.74 1.68
N THR A 17 -44.44 16.60 0.65
CA THR A 17 -43.58 16.47 -0.53
C THR A 17 -42.10 16.67 -0.18
N GLU A 18 -41.76 17.68 0.64
CA GLU A 18 -40.39 17.90 1.11
C GLU A 18 -39.89 16.73 1.96
N VAL A 19 -40.71 16.19 2.86
CA VAL A 19 -40.36 15.01 3.66
C VAL A 19 -40.15 13.77 2.78
N ALA A 20 -40.99 13.57 1.77
CA ALA A 20 -40.82 12.48 0.81
C ALA A 20 -39.49 12.61 0.03
N ASN A 21 -39.19 13.82 -0.45
CA ASN A 21 -37.94 14.12 -1.14
C ASN A 21 -36.72 13.93 -0.24
N LEU A 22 -36.80 14.36 1.02
CA LEU A 22 -35.72 14.21 1.99
C LEU A 22 -35.45 12.74 2.31
N ARG A 23 -36.51 11.93 2.47
CA ARG A 23 -36.37 10.48 2.68
C ARG A 23 -35.71 9.79 1.49
N GLU A 24 -36.10 10.15 0.27
CA GLU A 24 -35.48 9.59 -0.94
C GLU A 24 -34.02 10.04 -1.06
N GLY A 25 -33.73 11.32 -0.82
CA GLY A 25 -32.37 11.85 -0.77
C GLY A 25 -31.50 11.11 0.25
N TYR A 26 -32.02 10.89 1.47
CA TYR A 26 -31.33 10.12 2.50
C TYR A 26 -31.04 8.68 2.06
N ARG A 27 -32.03 8.01 1.43
CA ARG A 27 -31.87 6.64 0.92
C ARG A 27 -30.76 6.56 -0.13
N ILE A 28 -30.70 7.53 -1.06
CA ILE A 28 -29.65 7.59 -2.09
C ILE A 28 -28.27 7.82 -1.45
N VAL A 29 -28.17 8.77 -0.53
CA VAL A 29 -26.91 9.08 0.18
C VAL A 29 -26.43 7.87 0.97
N ASN A 30 -27.30 7.22 1.73
CA ASN A 30 -26.94 6.06 2.54
C ASN A 30 -26.49 4.87 1.67
N ARG A 31 -27.10 4.69 0.50
CA ARG A 31 -26.67 3.68 -0.48
C ARG A 31 -25.26 3.97 -0.99
N ARG A 32 -25.02 5.18 -1.51
CA ARG A 32 -23.69 5.59 -2.02
C ARG A 32 -22.61 5.55 -0.95
N TYR A 33 -22.99 5.93 0.27
CA TYR A 33 -22.14 5.84 1.44
C TYR A 33 -21.71 4.40 1.71
N SER A 34 -22.68 3.47 1.77
CA SER A 34 -22.41 2.04 1.98
C SER A 34 -21.54 1.44 0.87
N GLU A 35 -21.78 1.80 -0.40
CA GLU A 35 -20.98 1.38 -1.54
C GLU A 35 -19.53 1.89 -1.45
N SER A 36 -19.35 3.17 -1.12
CA SER A 36 -18.02 3.79 -0.95
C SER A 36 -17.24 3.13 0.18
N LEU A 37 -17.93 2.80 1.26
CA LEU A 37 -17.37 2.18 2.45
C LEU A 37 -16.90 0.74 2.18
N ALA A 38 -17.61 0.00 1.33
CA ALA A 38 -17.17 -1.31 0.84
C ALA A 38 -15.90 -1.20 -0.01
N LEU A 39 -15.86 -0.24 -0.95
CA LEU A 39 -14.68 0.00 -1.79
C LEU A 39 -13.44 0.42 -0.99
N LEU A 40 -13.62 1.26 0.04
CA LEU A 40 -12.55 1.67 0.94
C LEU A 40 -11.94 0.48 1.70
N ARG A 41 -12.79 -0.43 2.20
CA ARG A 41 -12.33 -1.68 2.86
C ARG A 41 -11.51 -2.55 1.90
N GLU A 42 -12.02 -2.78 0.70
CA GLU A 42 -11.31 -3.55 -0.32
C GLU A 42 -9.96 -2.92 -0.66
N LEU A 43 -9.90 -1.59 -0.83
CA LEU A 43 -8.67 -0.86 -1.07
C LEU A 43 -7.66 -1.05 0.07
N THR A 44 -8.09 -0.95 1.34
CA THR A 44 -7.21 -1.14 2.50
C THR A 44 -6.66 -2.55 2.60
N ASP A 45 -7.46 -3.57 2.26
CA ASP A 45 -7.03 -4.96 2.28
C ASP A 45 -6.04 -5.25 1.15
N GLN A 46 -6.30 -4.73 -0.06
CA GLN A 46 -5.37 -4.85 -1.19
C GLN A 46 -4.04 -4.15 -0.91
N ALA A 47 -4.06 -2.99 -0.25
CA ALA A 47 -2.85 -2.30 0.15
C ALA A 47 -2.03 -3.07 1.20
N ALA A 48 -2.69 -3.71 2.17
CA ALA A 48 -2.04 -4.59 3.14
C ALA A 48 -1.39 -5.81 2.46
N LEU A 49 -2.11 -6.45 1.52
CA LEU A 49 -1.57 -7.55 0.72
C LEU A 49 -0.39 -7.13 -0.15
N ALA A 50 -0.46 -5.97 -0.80
CA ALA A 50 0.63 -5.42 -1.60
C ALA A 50 1.88 -5.17 -0.75
N SER A 51 1.72 -4.59 0.44
CA SER A 51 2.81 -4.34 1.37
C SER A 51 3.49 -5.64 1.85
N LYS A 52 2.69 -6.68 2.15
CA LYS A 52 3.20 -8.02 2.51
C LYS A 52 4.00 -8.65 1.35
N LYS A 53 3.47 -8.58 0.12
CA LYS A 53 4.18 -9.08 -1.08
C LYS A 53 5.48 -8.33 -1.33
N ALA A 54 5.51 -7.01 -1.13
CA ALA A 54 6.73 -6.23 -1.24
C ALA A 54 7.78 -6.65 -0.21
N SER A 55 7.39 -6.92 1.04
CA SER A 55 8.31 -7.47 2.04
C SER A 55 8.93 -8.80 1.57
N LEU A 56 8.14 -9.72 1.03
CA LEU A 56 8.67 -10.98 0.48
C LEU A 56 9.62 -10.73 -0.71
N ALA A 57 9.28 -9.82 -1.61
CA ALA A 57 10.15 -9.45 -2.72
C ALA A 57 11.51 -8.91 -2.24
N THR A 58 11.54 -8.09 -1.20
CA THR A 58 12.79 -7.61 -0.60
C THR A 58 13.61 -8.72 0.06
N GLN A 59 12.96 -9.72 0.68
CA GLN A 59 13.65 -10.90 1.22
C GLN A 59 14.33 -11.71 0.11
N HIS A 60 13.61 -11.97 -0.98
CA HIS A 60 14.17 -12.67 -2.14
C HIS A 60 15.33 -11.90 -2.77
N ALA A 61 15.23 -10.56 -2.87
CA ALA A 61 16.33 -9.73 -3.35
C ALA A 61 17.57 -9.81 -2.45
N LEU A 62 17.39 -9.83 -1.12
CA LEU A 62 18.49 -10.03 -0.17
C LEU A 62 19.14 -11.40 -0.33
N GLU A 63 18.36 -12.46 -0.48
CA GLU A 63 18.86 -13.82 -0.70
C GLU A 63 19.63 -13.93 -2.02
N ALA A 64 19.08 -13.37 -3.11
CA ALA A 64 19.74 -13.30 -4.40
C ALA A 64 21.09 -12.58 -4.29
N THR A 65 21.13 -11.43 -3.61
CA THR A 65 22.36 -10.68 -3.35
C THR A 65 23.40 -11.53 -2.61
N LYS A 66 23.00 -12.26 -1.56
CA LYS A 66 23.89 -13.16 -0.81
C LYS A 66 24.39 -14.33 -1.66
N GLN A 67 23.56 -14.87 -2.55
CA GLN A 67 23.96 -15.96 -3.45
C GLN A 67 24.92 -15.47 -4.52
N SER A 68 24.67 -14.29 -5.13
CA SER A 68 25.61 -13.66 -6.07
C SER A 68 26.96 -13.38 -5.40
N ALA A 69 26.97 -12.92 -4.14
CA ALA A 69 28.19 -12.74 -3.36
C ALA A 69 29.02 -14.02 -3.22
N LYS A 70 28.36 -15.14 -2.89
CA LYS A 70 29.01 -16.45 -2.76
C LYS A 70 29.55 -16.94 -4.10
N ALA A 71 28.75 -16.87 -5.16
CA ALA A 71 29.13 -17.31 -6.49
C ALA A 71 30.37 -16.57 -7.01
N ALA A 72 30.42 -15.25 -6.83
CA ALA A 72 31.57 -14.46 -7.22
C ALA A 72 32.81 -14.72 -6.37
N LYS A 73 32.67 -14.96 -5.05
CA LYS A 73 33.82 -15.34 -4.20
C LYS A 73 34.49 -16.64 -4.67
N THR A 74 33.72 -17.56 -5.23
CA THR A 74 34.23 -18.82 -5.79
C THR A 74 34.67 -18.73 -7.24
N ALA A 75 34.36 -17.63 -7.93
CA ALA A 75 34.69 -17.45 -9.33
C ALA A 75 36.11 -16.92 -9.51
N ALA A 76 36.87 -17.56 -10.40
CA ALA A 76 38.20 -17.09 -10.81
C ALA A 76 38.16 -16.19 -12.08
N SER A 77 36.98 -16.04 -12.69
CA SER A 77 36.78 -15.31 -13.94
C SER A 77 36.23 -13.90 -13.69
N GLU A 78 36.88 -12.89 -14.26
CA GLU A 78 36.46 -11.49 -14.20
C GLU A 78 35.04 -11.29 -14.74
N HIS A 79 34.64 -12.01 -15.79
CA HIS A 79 33.29 -11.95 -16.35
C HIS A 79 32.21 -12.45 -15.36
N ALA A 80 32.54 -13.45 -14.54
CA ALA A 80 31.61 -13.96 -13.53
C ALA A 80 31.47 -12.98 -12.34
N ILE A 81 32.54 -12.25 -12.01
CA ILE A 81 32.51 -11.19 -11.00
C ILE A 81 31.66 -10.00 -11.49
N LEU A 82 31.86 -9.56 -12.73
CA LEU A 82 31.05 -8.51 -13.38
C LEU A 82 29.56 -8.88 -13.45
N ALA A 83 29.25 -10.12 -13.84
CA ALA A 83 27.87 -10.60 -13.86
C ALA A 83 27.23 -10.60 -12.47
N ALA A 84 28.00 -10.94 -11.43
CA ALA A 84 27.54 -10.89 -10.05
C ALA A 84 27.32 -9.44 -9.57
N GLU A 85 28.17 -8.48 -9.93
CA GLU A 85 27.95 -7.05 -9.65
C GLU A 85 26.65 -6.55 -10.27
N MET A 86 26.42 -6.85 -11.54
CA MET A 86 25.18 -6.47 -12.23
C MET A 86 23.94 -7.11 -11.61
N SER A 87 24.02 -8.39 -11.21
CA SER A 87 22.94 -9.09 -10.51
C SER A 87 22.61 -8.45 -9.16
N VAL A 88 23.63 -8.08 -8.39
CA VAL A 88 23.48 -7.39 -7.11
C VAL A 88 22.86 -6.00 -7.30
N GLU A 89 23.31 -5.25 -8.31
CA GLU A 89 22.74 -3.93 -8.63
C GLU A 89 21.28 -4.03 -9.09
N ALA A 90 20.93 -5.04 -9.89
CA ALA A 90 19.54 -5.28 -10.30
C ALA A 90 18.66 -5.67 -9.10
N ALA A 91 19.14 -6.55 -8.21
CA ALA A 91 18.41 -6.96 -7.02
C ALA A 91 18.16 -5.79 -6.05
N THR A 92 19.14 -4.90 -5.86
CA THR A 92 18.98 -3.71 -5.01
C THR A 92 17.99 -2.69 -5.59
N LYS A 93 18.03 -2.43 -6.90
CA LYS A 93 17.05 -1.58 -7.58
C LYS A 93 15.63 -2.16 -7.49
N ALA A 94 15.48 -3.48 -7.69
CA ALA A 94 14.21 -4.16 -7.54
C ALA A 94 13.68 -4.08 -6.09
N ALA A 95 14.55 -4.24 -5.09
CA ALA A 95 14.19 -4.08 -3.68
C ALA A 95 13.74 -2.63 -3.37
N ALA A 96 14.45 -1.63 -3.85
CA ALA A 96 14.08 -0.22 -3.66
C ALA A 96 12.71 0.10 -4.27
N ALA A 97 12.46 -0.34 -5.52
CA ALA A 97 11.17 -0.16 -6.18
C ALA A 97 10.02 -0.88 -5.44
N ALA A 98 10.28 -2.08 -4.89
CA ALA A 98 9.30 -2.79 -4.09
C ALA A 98 8.94 -2.03 -2.79
N VAL A 99 9.93 -1.43 -2.12
CA VAL A 99 9.71 -0.63 -0.91
C VAL A 99 8.94 0.66 -1.20
N GLU A 100 9.29 1.39 -2.27
CA GLU A 100 8.57 2.60 -2.66
C GLU A 100 7.09 2.29 -2.99
N SER A 101 6.85 1.19 -3.71
CA SER A 101 5.49 0.71 -4.00
C SER A 101 4.72 0.34 -2.73
N ALA A 102 5.37 -0.33 -1.77
CA ALA A 102 4.77 -0.66 -0.48
C ALA A 102 4.41 0.60 0.33
N ALA A 103 5.34 1.56 0.40
CA ALA A 103 5.12 2.82 1.11
C ALA A 103 3.95 3.62 0.50
N ALA A 104 3.85 3.67 -0.83
CA ALA A 104 2.72 4.29 -1.51
C ALA A 104 1.40 3.57 -1.20
N ALA A 105 1.38 2.23 -1.22
CA ALA A 105 0.21 1.44 -0.87
C ALA A 105 -0.22 1.65 0.59
N ALA A 106 0.72 1.65 1.55
CA ALA A 106 0.44 1.90 2.95
C ALA A 106 -0.08 3.33 3.20
N ALA A 107 0.46 4.34 2.50
CA ALA A 107 -0.04 5.71 2.57
C ALA A 107 -1.47 5.81 2.03
N ALA A 108 -1.78 5.14 0.92
CA ALA A 108 -3.14 5.05 0.39
C ALA A 108 -4.10 4.35 1.38
N ALA A 109 -3.65 3.27 2.04
CA ALA A 109 -4.42 2.58 3.07
C ALA A 109 -4.71 3.48 4.28
N ALA A 110 -3.72 4.25 4.74
CA ALA A 110 -3.89 5.19 5.85
C ALA A 110 -4.86 6.33 5.50
N ALA A 111 -4.77 6.86 4.27
CA ALA A 111 -5.71 7.86 3.77
C ALA A 111 -7.13 7.30 3.67
N ALA A 112 -7.27 6.06 3.19
CA ALA A 112 -8.54 5.34 3.14
C ALA A 112 -9.12 5.12 4.54
N ALA A 113 -8.32 4.62 5.50
CA ALA A 113 -8.75 4.41 6.88
C ALA A 113 -9.24 5.71 7.55
N LYS A 114 -8.56 6.84 7.30
CA LYS A 114 -8.97 8.16 7.81
C LYS A 114 -10.28 8.68 7.21
N ALA A 115 -10.68 8.17 6.03
CA ALA A 115 -11.90 8.61 5.34
C ALA A 115 -13.17 7.87 5.80
N VAL A 116 -13.07 6.83 6.63
CA VAL A 116 -14.20 5.95 7.01
C VAL A 116 -14.71 6.24 8.42
N ALA A 117 -16.02 6.08 8.67
CA ALA A 117 -16.64 6.28 9.99
C ALA A 117 -16.38 5.11 10.96
N HIS A 118 -16.59 5.38 12.26
CA HIS A 118 -16.18 4.58 13.43
C HIS A 118 -16.21 3.04 13.31
N ASP A 119 -17.30 2.42 12.84
CA ASP A 119 -17.38 0.94 12.81
C ASP A 119 -16.53 0.29 11.71
N ALA A 120 -16.20 1.04 10.65
CA ALA A 120 -15.28 0.60 9.61
C ALA A 120 -13.86 1.10 9.83
N GLU A 121 -13.70 2.12 10.69
CA GLU A 121 -12.42 2.67 11.11
C GLU A 121 -11.56 1.60 11.78
N GLU A 122 -12.11 0.76 12.67
CA GLU A 122 -11.29 -0.22 13.41
C GLU A 122 -10.67 -1.29 12.49
N ILE A 123 -11.46 -1.86 11.57
CA ILE A 123 -10.97 -2.87 10.61
C ILE A 123 -9.99 -2.23 9.62
N ALA A 124 -10.35 -1.08 9.04
CA ALA A 124 -9.50 -0.37 8.09
C ALA A 124 -8.20 0.11 8.76
N ALA A 125 -8.25 0.58 10.00
CA ALA A 125 -7.08 0.98 10.78
C ALA A 125 -6.18 -0.21 11.07
N LYS A 126 -6.73 -1.38 11.39
CA LYS A 126 -5.94 -2.61 11.55
C LYS A 126 -5.25 -3.01 10.25
N SER A 127 -5.97 -3.07 9.12
CA SER A 127 -5.38 -3.38 7.81
C SER A 127 -4.30 -2.35 7.42
N ALA A 128 -4.54 -1.06 7.66
CA ALA A 128 -3.56 0.00 7.43
C ALA A 128 -2.32 -0.13 8.32
N ALA A 129 -2.49 -0.48 9.61
CA ALA A 129 -1.38 -0.74 10.51
C ALA A 129 -0.55 -1.95 10.08
N GLU A 130 -1.19 -3.03 9.63
CA GLU A 130 -0.50 -4.19 9.05
C GLU A 130 0.28 -3.82 7.77
N ALA A 131 -0.32 -2.99 6.90
CA ALA A 131 0.35 -2.48 5.70
C ALA A 131 1.58 -1.64 6.05
N ALA A 132 1.46 -0.75 7.04
CA ALA A 132 2.55 0.09 7.52
C ALA A 132 3.69 -0.75 8.13
N GLN A 133 3.37 -1.74 8.96
CA GLN A 133 4.37 -2.64 9.54
C GLN A 133 5.09 -3.46 8.47
N ALA A 134 4.35 -4.01 7.51
CA ALA A 134 4.95 -4.77 6.40
C ALA A 134 5.87 -3.89 5.55
N SER A 135 5.47 -2.64 5.29
CA SER A 135 6.29 -1.66 4.57
C SER A 135 7.56 -1.29 5.35
N HIS A 136 7.45 -1.13 6.67
CA HIS A 136 8.61 -0.88 7.53
C HIS A 136 9.60 -2.05 7.49
N ASN A 137 9.12 -3.27 7.65
CA ASN A 137 9.96 -4.48 7.57
C ASN A 137 10.63 -4.60 6.18
N ALA A 138 9.91 -4.31 5.10
CA ALA A 138 10.46 -4.30 3.74
C ALA A 138 11.59 -3.25 3.60
N ALA A 139 11.40 -2.07 4.17
CA ALA A 139 12.41 -0.99 4.15
C ALA A 139 13.69 -1.39 4.91
N GLU A 140 13.56 -2.00 6.10
CA GLU A 140 14.70 -2.50 6.85
C GLU A 140 15.49 -3.56 6.07
N LEU A 141 14.78 -4.52 5.47
CA LEU A 141 15.39 -5.58 4.67
C LEU A 141 16.08 -5.03 3.42
N ALA A 142 15.48 -4.05 2.74
CA ALA A 142 16.11 -3.37 1.62
C ALA A 142 17.38 -2.61 2.05
N ALA A 143 17.36 -1.93 3.21
CA ALA A 143 18.54 -1.26 3.75
C ALA A 143 19.68 -2.25 4.05
N ILE A 144 19.35 -3.42 4.62
CA ILE A 144 20.32 -4.50 4.82
C ILE A 144 20.84 -5.03 3.47
N ALA A 145 19.95 -5.22 2.49
CA ALA A 145 20.34 -5.69 1.16
C ALA A 145 21.30 -4.72 0.47
N VAL A 146 21.05 -3.41 0.54
CA VAL A 146 21.95 -2.39 0.00
C VAL A 146 23.30 -2.39 0.71
N ARG A 147 23.33 -2.53 2.05
CA ARG A 147 24.59 -2.62 2.79
C ARG A 147 25.41 -3.83 2.36
N VAL A 148 24.79 -5.01 2.31
CA VAL A 148 25.44 -6.25 1.87
C VAL A 148 25.90 -6.10 0.42
N ALA A 149 25.07 -5.55 -0.47
CA ALA A 149 25.44 -5.29 -1.85
C ALA A 149 26.69 -4.42 -1.97
N ASN A 150 26.76 -3.33 -1.21
CA ASN A 150 27.93 -2.43 -1.21
C ASN A 150 29.19 -3.12 -0.69
N GLU A 151 29.09 -3.91 0.37
CA GLU A 151 30.21 -4.72 0.88
C GLU A 151 30.69 -5.73 -0.16
N VAL A 152 29.75 -6.37 -0.85
CA VAL A 152 30.00 -7.37 -1.89
C VAL A 152 30.69 -6.73 -3.09
N SER A 153 30.19 -5.61 -3.61
CA SER A 153 30.84 -4.84 -4.68
C SER A 153 32.23 -4.32 -4.27
N ALA A 154 32.41 -3.88 -3.03
CA ALA A 154 33.73 -3.47 -2.54
C ALA A 154 34.74 -4.63 -2.54
N ASN A 155 34.31 -5.81 -2.10
CA ASN A 155 35.13 -7.02 -2.10
C ASN A 155 35.51 -7.46 -3.53
N PHE A 156 34.58 -7.38 -4.47
CA PHE A 156 34.82 -7.71 -5.88
C PHE A 156 35.88 -6.80 -6.51
N ARG A 157 35.77 -5.49 -6.30
CA ARG A 157 36.77 -4.51 -6.78
C ARG A 157 38.15 -4.71 -6.16
N ALA A 158 38.23 -5.21 -4.93
CA ALA A 158 39.50 -5.53 -4.28
C ALA A 158 40.15 -6.81 -4.83
N GLN A 159 39.35 -7.78 -5.29
CA GLN A 159 39.85 -9.02 -5.89
C GLN A 159 40.33 -8.84 -7.33
N GLY A 160 39.69 -8.00 -8.14
CA GLY A 160 40.13 -7.71 -9.52
C GLY A 160 41.40 -6.85 -9.63
N LYS A 161 41.95 -6.35 -8.51
CA LYS A 161 43.21 -5.59 -8.47
C LYS A 161 44.44 -6.42 -8.09
N LYS A 162 44.27 -7.72 -7.81
CA LYS A 162 45.37 -8.66 -7.53
C LYS A 162 45.67 -9.51 -8.75
#